data_AF-A0A1A8GGZ3-F1
#
_entry.id   AF-A0A1A8GGZ3-F1
#
_cell.length_a   1.000
_cell.length_b   1.000
_cell.length_c   1.000
_cell.angle_alpha   90.00
_cell.angle_beta   90.00
_cell.angle_gamma   90.00
#
_symmetry.space_group_name_H-M   'P 1'
#
loop_
_entity.id
_entity.type
_entity.pdbx_description
1 polymer ?
#
loop_
_entity_poly.entity_id
_entity_poly.type
_entity_poly.pdbx_seq_one_letter_code
_entity_poly.pdbx_strand_id
1 'polypeptide(L)'
;EEGCEKTESPPCAPDQFQCGNKRCIGQRKVCNEVNDCGDGTDEHPHHDCRPRSSEGNCNQNNGGCSQKCQMARGLVQCTCHTGYRLTDDGQTCQDVDECAEEGYCSQGCTNTDGGFQCWCVQGYELRPDKRSCKAL
;
A
#
# COMPACT_ATOMS: atom_id res chain seq x y z
N GLU A 1 -43.13 3.35 -1.86
CA GLU A 1 -42.22 2.41 -2.53
C GLU A 1 -41.76 3.03 -3.84
N GLU A 2 -40.73 2.45 -4.47
CA GLU A 2 -39.97 2.89 -5.67
C GLU A 2 -38.58 3.46 -5.32
N GLY A 3 -37.71 2.55 -4.86
CA GLY A 3 -36.27 2.66 -5.03
C GLY A 3 -35.87 2.13 -6.41
N CYS A 4 -34.88 2.78 -7.02
CA CYS A 4 -34.03 2.18 -8.05
C CYS A 4 -32.61 2.69 -7.80
N GLU A 5 -31.71 1.77 -7.49
CA GLU A 5 -30.29 2.00 -7.22
C GLU A 5 -29.62 2.76 -8.36
N LYS A 6 -29.09 3.95 -8.09
CA LYS A 6 -28.12 4.61 -8.97
C LYS A 6 -26.77 3.92 -8.77
N THR A 7 -26.57 2.79 -9.43
CA THR A 7 -25.23 2.36 -9.78
C THR A 7 -24.71 3.35 -10.82
N GLU A 8 -23.95 4.35 -10.38
CA GLU A 8 -23.21 5.22 -11.29
C GLU A 8 -22.20 4.33 -12.02
N SER A 9 -22.58 3.88 -13.22
CA SER A 9 -21.69 3.18 -14.13
C SER A 9 -20.42 4.02 -14.32
N PRO A 10 -19.23 3.41 -14.36
CA PRO A 10 -18.04 4.16 -14.69
C PRO A 10 -18.28 4.89 -16.03
N PRO A 11 -17.97 6.19 -16.12
CA PRO A 11 -18.24 7.01 -17.31
C PRO A 11 -17.43 6.60 -18.55
N CYS A 12 -16.47 5.68 -18.38
CA CYS A 12 -15.70 5.05 -19.44
C CYS A 12 -15.82 3.52 -19.33
N ALA A 13 -15.52 2.83 -20.42
CA ALA A 13 -15.45 1.36 -20.42
C ALA A 13 -14.40 0.86 -19.39
N PRO A 14 -14.52 -0.38 -18.88
CA PRO A 14 -13.60 -0.92 -17.87
C PRO A 14 -12.12 -0.96 -18.30
N ASP A 15 -11.83 -0.89 -19.60
CA ASP A 15 -10.49 -0.86 -20.21
C ASP A 15 -10.03 0.56 -20.60
N GLN A 16 -10.76 1.59 -20.19
CA GLN A 16 -10.49 2.99 -20.51
C GLN A 16 -10.19 3.82 -19.26
N PHE A 17 -9.36 4.84 -19.43
CA PHE A 17 -9.04 5.84 -18.43
C PHE A 17 -9.84 7.11 -18.69
N GLN A 18 -10.38 7.70 -17.63
CA GLN A 18 -11.10 8.97 -17.69
C GLN A 18 -10.16 10.14 -17.40
N CYS A 19 -9.91 10.96 -18.41
CA CYS A 19 -9.18 12.22 -18.31
C CYS A 19 -9.92 13.23 -17.40
N GLY A 20 -9.22 14.24 -16.90
CA GLY A 20 -9.82 15.33 -16.10
C GLY A 20 -10.88 16.13 -16.85
N ASN A 21 -10.75 16.26 -18.18
CA ASN A 21 -11.77 16.84 -19.07
C ASN A 21 -12.94 15.88 -19.41
N LYS A 22 -13.06 14.73 -18.73
CA LYS A 22 -14.08 13.68 -18.91
C LYS A 22 -14.00 12.93 -20.25
N ARG A 23 -12.93 13.10 -21.01
CA ARG A 23 -12.64 12.28 -22.20
C ARG A 23 -12.17 10.89 -21.76
N CYS A 24 -12.55 9.86 -22.52
CA CYS A 24 -12.05 8.50 -22.31
C CYS A 24 -10.92 8.20 -23.30
N ILE A 25 -9.79 7.73 -22.79
CA ILE A 25 -8.67 7.20 -23.57
C ILE A 25 -8.41 5.74 -23.17
N GLY A 26 -7.72 4.96 -24.01
CA GLY A 26 -7.36 3.59 -23.64
C GLY A 26 -6.33 3.58 -22.51
N GLN A 27 -6.36 2.59 -21.61
CA GLN A 27 -5.37 2.47 -20.52
C GLN A 27 -3.91 2.45 -21.00
N ARG A 28 -3.63 2.04 -22.25
CA ARG A 28 -2.28 2.05 -22.85
C ARG A 28 -1.78 3.45 -23.26
N LYS A 29 -2.67 4.45 -23.22
CA LYS A 29 -2.38 5.85 -23.56
C LYS A 29 -2.15 6.71 -22.32
N VAL A 30 -2.25 6.11 -21.13
CA VAL A 30 -1.95 6.77 -19.88
C VAL A 30 -0.45 6.59 -19.62
N CYS A 31 0.26 7.68 -19.30
CA CYS A 31 1.68 7.69 -19.01
C CYS A 31 2.55 7.13 -20.15
N ASN A 32 2.31 7.57 -21.38
CA ASN A 32 3.08 7.23 -22.59
C ASN A 32 3.87 8.43 -23.15
N GLU A 33 4.03 9.51 -22.39
CA GLU A 33 4.69 10.76 -22.78
C GLU A 33 3.96 11.53 -23.91
N VAL A 34 2.72 11.14 -24.22
CA VAL A 34 1.89 11.76 -25.24
C VAL A 34 0.63 12.28 -24.57
N ASN A 35 0.35 13.56 -24.76
CA ASN A 35 -0.92 14.16 -24.32
C ASN A 35 -2.08 13.65 -25.19
N ASP A 36 -2.58 12.46 -24.90
CA ASP A 36 -3.71 11.79 -25.53
C ASP A 36 -5.05 12.36 -25.00
N CYS A 37 -5.09 12.86 -23.76
CA CYS A 37 -6.25 13.51 -23.16
C CYS A 37 -6.51 14.92 -23.72
N GLY A 38 -5.48 15.60 -24.21
CA GLY A 38 -5.49 16.99 -24.66
C GLY A 38 -5.31 18.02 -23.52
N ASP A 39 -5.60 17.64 -22.28
CA ASP A 39 -5.43 18.45 -21.06
C ASP A 39 -4.21 18.03 -20.21
N GLY A 40 -3.46 17.02 -20.65
CA GLY A 40 -2.28 16.50 -19.98
C GLY A 40 -2.56 15.62 -18.76
N THR A 41 -3.83 15.34 -18.44
CA THR A 41 -4.23 14.59 -17.23
C THR A 41 -3.96 13.08 -17.31
N ASP A 42 -3.41 12.63 -18.43
CA ASP A 42 -2.83 11.32 -18.66
C ASP A 42 -1.33 11.26 -18.39
N GLU A 43 -0.67 12.40 -18.17
CA GLU A 43 0.79 12.52 -18.09
C GLU A 43 1.28 13.28 -16.85
N HIS A 44 2.54 13.04 -16.46
CA HIS A 44 3.20 13.83 -15.43
C HIS A 44 3.38 15.30 -15.89
N PRO A 45 3.14 16.31 -15.04
CA PRO A 45 2.87 16.27 -13.59
C PRO A 45 1.38 16.25 -13.21
N HIS A 46 0.48 16.24 -14.18
CA HIS A 46 -0.95 16.35 -13.93
C HIS A 46 -1.60 15.02 -13.52
N HIS A 47 -0.92 13.92 -13.80
CA HIS A 47 -1.20 12.58 -13.32
C HIS A 47 0.02 12.01 -12.59
N ASP A 48 -0.18 11.25 -11.52
CA ASP A 48 0.89 10.51 -10.84
C ASP A 48 1.33 9.32 -11.71
N CYS A 49 2.03 9.62 -12.79
CA CYS A 49 2.71 8.65 -13.62
C CYS A 49 3.96 8.16 -12.89
N ARG A 50 3.74 7.29 -11.90
CA ARG A 50 4.84 6.52 -11.32
C ARG A 50 5.44 5.69 -12.45
N PRO A 51 6.75 5.76 -12.70
CA PRO A 51 7.37 5.00 -13.77
C PRO A 51 7.10 3.51 -13.52
N ARG A 52 6.26 2.91 -14.37
CA ARG A 52 6.15 1.46 -14.45
C ARG A 52 7.46 0.96 -15.02
N SER A 53 8.37 0.51 -14.15
CA SER A 53 9.67 -0.11 -14.46
C SER A 53 10.88 0.82 -14.26
N SER A 54 11.58 0.62 -13.14
CA SER A 54 12.98 0.16 -13.16
C SER A 54 14.07 0.98 -13.87
N GLU A 55 13.87 2.26 -14.16
CA GLU A 55 14.97 3.19 -14.50
C GLU A 55 15.50 3.98 -13.29
N GLY A 56 14.97 3.69 -12.10
CA GLY A 56 15.54 4.14 -10.83
C GLY A 56 16.66 3.21 -10.37
N ASN A 57 17.63 3.75 -9.65
CA ASN A 57 18.50 2.98 -8.77
C ASN A 57 18.17 3.33 -7.32
N CYS A 58 18.63 2.53 -6.35
CA CYS A 58 18.35 2.82 -4.94
C CYS A 58 18.93 4.15 -4.42
N ASN A 59 19.85 4.79 -5.16
CA ASN A 59 20.40 6.09 -4.79
C ASN A 59 19.51 7.28 -5.23
N GLN A 60 18.51 7.05 -6.08
CA GLN A 60 17.51 8.04 -6.46
C GLN A 60 16.17 7.74 -5.79
N ASN A 61 15.74 8.62 -4.88
CA ASN A 61 14.46 8.50 -4.16
C ASN A 61 14.21 7.10 -3.58
N ASN A 62 15.25 6.42 -3.08
CA ASN A 62 15.19 5.04 -2.60
C ASN A 62 14.56 4.05 -3.60
N GLY A 63 14.74 4.28 -4.91
CA GLY A 63 14.09 3.48 -5.96
C GLY A 63 12.55 3.52 -5.93
N GLY A 64 11.94 4.51 -5.26
CA GLY A 64 10.50 4.58 -5.02
C GLY A 64 10.01 3.75 -3.83
N CYS A 65 10.90 3.05 -3.12
CA CYS A 65 10.54 2.22 -1.97
C CYS A 65 10.30 3.06 -0.72
N SER A 66 9.26 2.73 0.06
CA SER A 66 8.99 3.45 1.32
C SER A 66 9.99 3.14 2.43
N GLN A 67 10.61 1.95 2.39
CA GLN A 67 11.55 1.50 3.42
C GLN A 67 12.89 1.06 2.85
N LYS A 68 13.02 -0.18 2.37
CA LYS A 68 14.32 -0.70 1.87
C LYS A 68 14.28 -0.89 0.37
N CYS A 69 15.31 -0.39 -0.30
CA CYS A 69 15.57 -0.65 -1.71
C CYS A 69 16.76 -1.59 -1.88
N GLN A 70 16.62 -2.57 -2.78
CA GLN A 70 17.73 -3.43 -3.19
C GLN A 70 17.71 -3.63 -4.71
N MET A 71 18.89 -3.74 -5.31
CA MET A 71 19.02 -4.12 -6.72
C MET A 71 19.02 -5.64 -6.82
N ALA A 72 18.06 -6.21 -7.56
CA ALA A 72 17.94 -7.65 -7.78
C ALA A 72 17.76 -7.93 -9.28
N ARG A 73 18.67 -8.73 -9.85
CA ARG A 73 18.64 -9.11 -11.29
C ARG A 73 18.56 -7.91 -12.25
N GLY A 74 19.18 -6.79 -11.89
CA GLY A 74 19.16 -5.56 -12.69
C GLY A 74 17.92 -4.69 -12.52
N LEU A 75 17.00 -5.05 -11.63
CA LEU A 75 15.79 -4.28 -11.31
C LEU A 75 15.84 -3.76 -9.88
N VAL A 76 15.15 -2.65 -9.62
CA VAL A 76 14.84 -2.21 -8.25
C VAL A 76 13.79 -3.17 -7.65
N GLN A 77 14.08 -3.65 -6.45
CA GLN A 77 13.16 -4.44 -5.65
C GLN A 77 13.04 -3.78 -4.28
N CYS A 78 11.80 -3.47 -3.87
CA CYS A 78 11.53 -2.97 -2.54
C CYS A 78 11.35 -4.11 -1.54
N THR A 79 11.84 -3.92 -0.33
CA THR A 79 11.63 -4.82 0.81
C THR A 79 11.28 -4.01 2.06
N CYS A 80 10.69 -4.68 3.04
CA CYS A 80 10.23 -4.03 4.26
C CYS A 80 11.09 -4.43 5.48
N HIS A 81 11.04 -3.60 6.52
CA HIS A 81 11.55 -3.97 7.84
C HIS A 81 10.67 -5.07 8.44
N THR A 82 11.20 -5.76 9.46
CA THR A 82 10.39 -6.68 10.27
C THR A 82 9.20 -5.94 10.87
N GLY A 83 8.02 -6.58 10.89
CA GLY A 83 6.77 -5.95 11.32
C GLY A 83 6.01 -5.25 10.19
N TYR A 84 6.52 -5.28 8.95
CA TYR A 84 5.86 -4.66 7.80
C TYR A 84 5.71 -5.64 6.64
N ARG A 85 4.67 -5.44 5.83
CA ARG A 85 4.41 -6.17 4.58
C ARG A 85 4.45 -5.23 3.39
N LEU A 86 4.95 -5.70 2.26
CA LEU A 86 4.94 -4.95 1.00
C LEU A 86 3.53 -5.00 0.40
N THR A 87 2.99 -3.85 0.00
CA THR A 87 1.68 -3.76 -0.66
C THR A 87 1.76 -4.10 -2.15
N ASP A 88 0.60 -4.24 -2.81
CA ASP A 88 0.49 -4.64 -4.22
C ASP A 88 1.11 -3.64 -5.21
N ASP A 89 1.38 -2.39 -4.78
CA ASP A 89 2.14 -1.40 -5.54
C ASP A 89 3.63 -1.72 -5.66
N GLY A 90 4.10 -2.75 -4.94
CA GLY A 90 5.49 -3.22 -4.91
C GLY A 90 6.48 -2.24 -4.28
N GLN A 91 6.02 -1.19 -3.60
CA GLN A 91 6.85 -0.08 -3.12
C GLN A 91 6.56 0.31 -1.67
N THR A 92 5.29 0.25 -1.26
CA THR A 92 4.87 0.73 0.05
C THR A 92 4.88 -0.41 1.06
N CYS A 93 5.47 -0.15 2.22
CA CYS A 93 5.50 -1.04 3.37
C CYS A 93 4.42 -0.62 4.36
N GLN A 94 3.44 -1.49 4.54
CA GLN A 94 2.37 -1.31 5.51
C GLN A 94 2.68 -2.09 6.78
N ASP A 95 2.46 -1.47 7.93
CA ASP A 95 2.55 -2.12 9.23
C ASP A 95 1.65 -3.37 9.29
N VAL A 96 2.17 -4.43 9.89
CA VAL A 96 1.42 -5.66 10.11
C VAL A 96 0.79 -5.56 11.48
N ASP A 97 -0.52 -5.31 11.51
CA ASP A 97 -1.28 -5.35 12.75
C ASP A 97 -1.39 -6.77 13.28
N GLU A 98 -0.50 -7.13 14.21
CA GLU A 98 -0.51 -8.46 14.78
C GLU A 98 -1.61 -8.65 15.84
N CYS A 99 -2.21 -7.55 16.33
CA CYS A 99 -3.36 -7.61 17.23
C CYS A 99 -4.66 -7.98 16.48
N ALA A 100 -4.67 -7.87 15.15
CA ALA A 100 -5.77 -8.35 14.33
C ALA A 100 -5.83 -9.89 14.23
N GLU A 101 -4.74 -10.59 14.60
CA GLU A 101 -4.71 -12.04 14.70
C GLU A 101 -5.24 -12.50 16.07
N GLU A 102 -6.27 -13.35 16.05
CA GLU A 102 -6.84 -13.91 17.28
C GLU A 102 -5.80 -14.78 18.02
N GLY A 103 -5.64 -14.52 19.32
CA GLY A 103 -4.75 -15.30 20.18
C GLY A 103 -3.27 -14.93 20.06
N TYR A 104 -2.92 -13.86 19.33
CA TYR A 104 -1.55 -13.42 19.19
C TYR A 104 -0.90 -12.99 20.52
N CYS A 105 -1.69 -12.32 21.36
CA CYS A 105 -1.43 -12.08 22.79
C CYS A 105 -2.43 -12.88 23.64
N SER A 106 -2.00 -13.35 24.80
CA SER A 106 -2.87 -14.12 25.71
C SER A 106 -4.01 -13.33 26.35
N GLN A 107 -3.87 -12.00 26.45
CA GLN A 107 -4.86 -11.11 27.08
C GLN A 107 -5.04 -9.84 26.26
N GLY A 108 -4.29 -8.78 26.57
CA GLY A 108 -4.39 -7.50 25.86
C GLY A 108 -3.29 -7.32 24.83
N CYS A 109 -3.60 -6.61 23.74
CA CYS A 109 -2.68 -6.28 22.66
C CYS A 109 -2.85 -4.81 22.26
N THR A 110 -1.74 -4.14 21.97
CA THR A 110 -1.70 -2.81 21.37
C THR A 110 -0.78 -2.85 20.16
N ASN A 111 -1.33 -2.56 18.97
CA ASN A 111 -0.52 -2.47 17.76
C ASN A 111 0.30 -1.18 17.76
N THR A 112 1.52 -1.24 17.24
CA THR A 112 2.49 -0.14 17.19
C THR A 112 3.15 -0.10 15.81
N ASP A 113 3.75 1.02 15.45
CA ASP A 113 4.45 1.13 14.16
C ASP A 113 5.67 0.18 14.11
N GLY A 114 5.54 -0.90 13.33
CA GLY A 114 6.54 -1.94 13.15
C GLY A 114 6.49 -3.09 14.15
N GLY A 115 5.39 -3.24 14.89
CA GLY A 115 5.18 -4.39 15.78
C GLY A 115 4.08 -4.16 16.81
N PHE A 116 4.19 -4.81 17.98
CA PHE A 116 3.10 -4.85 18.95
C PHE A 116 3.61 -4.85 20.38
N GLN A 117 2.69 -4.56 21.30
CA GLN A 117 2.90 -4.74 22.73
C GLN A 117 1.73 -5.48 23.39
N CYS A 118 1.98 -6.68 23.91
CA CYS A 118 1.02 -7.37 24.75
C CYS A 118 1.07 -6.84 26.19
N TRP A 119 -0.08 -6.84 26.84
CA TRP A 119 -0.23 -6.45 28.24
C TRP A 119 -1.19 -7.39 28.97
N CYS A 120 -1.02 -7.45 30.29
CA CYS A 120 -1.80 -8.33 31.17
C CYS A 120 -2.75 -7.50 32.03
N VAL A 121 -3.92 -8.07 32.32
CA VAL A 121 -4.86 -7.51 33.30
C VAL A 121 -4.30 -7.62 34.71
N GLN A 122 -4.92 -6.89 35.65
CA GLN A 122 -4.54 -6.92 37.05
C GLN A 122 -4.53 -8.35 37.62
N GLY A 123 -3.50 -8.69 38.40
CA GLY A 123 -3.31 -10.03 38.96
C GLY A 123 -2.50 -10.98 38.07
N TYR A 124 -1.97 -10.49 36.94
CA TYR A 124 -1.15 -11.26 36.02
C TYR A 124 0.15 -10.50 35.67
N GLU A 125 1.19 -11.24 35.35
CA GLU A 125 2.49 -10.74 34.90
C GLU A 125 2.80 -11.24 33.48
N LEU A 126 3.37 -10.34 32.67
CA LEU A 126 3.80 -10.67 31.31
C LEU A 126 5.06 -11.55 31.36
N ARG A 127 5.00 -12.70 30.70
CA ARG A 127 6.10 -13.65 30.64
C ARG A 127 7.24 -13.15 29.72
N PRO A 128 8.45 -13.73 29.82
CA PRO A 128 9.58 -13.35 28.96
C PRO A 128 9.35 -13.51 27.45
N ASP A 129 8.39 -14.35 27.05
CA ASP A 129 7.95 -14.48 25.64
C ASP A 129 7.17 -13.26 25.13
N LYS A 130 6.88 -12.29 26.01
CA LYS A 130 6.17 -11.03 25.72
C LYS A 130 4.78 -11.18 25.12
N ARG A 131 4.18 -12.37 25.19
CA ARG A 131 2.83 -12.67 24.68
C ARG A 131 1.91 -13.25 25.73
N SER A 132 2.48 -14.05 26.63
CA SER A 132 1.74 -14.85 27.59
C SER A 132 1.68 -14.18 28.96
N CYS A 133 0.52 -14.22 29.59
CA CYS A 133 0.30 -13.71 30.94
C CYS A 133 0.24 -14.87 31.93
N LYS A 134 0.94 -14.74 33.05
CA LYS A 134 0.91 -15.71 34.15
C LYS A 134 0.24 -15.07 35.36
N ALA A 135 -0.70 -15.77 35.99
CA ALA A 135 -1.27 -15.31 37.25
C ALA A 135 -0.18 -15.18 38.33
N LEU A 136 -0.27 -14.09 39.10
CA LEU A 136 0.58 -13.81 40.26
C LEU A 136 0.28 -14.77 41.42
#